data_AF-A0A2G9YE96-F1
#
_entry.id   AF-A0A2G9YE96-F1
#
_cell.length_a   1.000
_cell.length_b   1.000
_cell.length_c   1.000
_cell.angle_alpha   90.00
_cell.angle_beta   90.00
_cell.angle_gamma   90.00
#
_symmetry.space_group_name_H-M   'P 1'
#
loop_
_entity.id
_entity.type
_entity.pdbx_description
1 polymer ?
#
loop_
_entity_poly.entity_id
_entity_poly.type
_entity_poly.pdbx_seq_one_letter_code
_entity_poly.pdbx_strand_id
1 'polypeptide(L)'
;MGNKKFSPQLISFLADAITGGPGTMSNRLPWPYRTGGGIAKFFRQCGYDVGPSGFSRVPWTEEMLSQINNKKGIVGICKIIERLLDPRDWLNNKEMLNQLVAELNKYLHFDGCEVTFDEVKERHYIREKNKLSPIIKEMSERLTLDIPTVRKDFERAISAIDSDPEAALTSASSLIESACKTILDEMGKPYPKDQDISHLMDVVTRELNLSPAEHENQDVKRILGGLGNIVRGIGALRTKLGSAHGRGKTHAPVDSSIARLSIGASSTAIIFLLETFENRKKFVGKEKVRSKEIVKQYWKEVFDEDSDDPLPFKICPRCGNDALNRSSYTDYEGDEVYYIVECKKCGWSEWTQ
;
A
#
# COMPACT_ATOMS: atom_id res chain seq x y z
N MET A 1 -12.91 -6.10 -15.62
CA MET A 1 -12.09 -5.20 -16.45
C MET A 1 -13.02 -4.13 -17.02
N GLY A 2 -13.30 -3.07 -16.28
CA GLY A 2 -14.18 -2.01 -16.75
C GLY A 2 -13.49 -1.18 -17.82
N ASN A 3 -14.13 -1.02 -18.98
CA ASN A 3 -14.01 -0.01 -20.04
C ASN A 3 -12.73 0.87 -20.17
N LYS A 4 -11.54 0.38 -19.80
CA LYS A 4 -10.26 1.08 -20.00
C LYS A 4 -9.98 1.15 -21.49
N LYS A 5 -9.76 2.36 -21.98
CA LYS A 5 -9.49 2.67 -23.39
C LYS A 5 -8.03 3.08 -23.53
N PHE A 6 -7.48 2.82 -24.70
CA PHE A 6 -6.16 3.32 -25.06
C PHE A 6 -6.22 4.78 -25.54
N SER A 7 -5.09 5.48 -25.42
CA SER A 7 -4.95 6.87 -25.86
C SER A 7 -5.21 7.06 -27.37
N PRO A 8 -5.78 8.20 -27.80
CA PRO A 8 -5.92 8.51 -29.23
C PRO A 8 -4.59 8.50 -30.00
N GLN A 9 -3.48 8.85 -29.34
CA GLN A 9 -2.14 8.83 -29.91
C GLN A 9 -1.71 7.41 -30.30
N LEU A 10 -1.98 6.42 -29.44
CA LEU A 10 -1.74 5.02 -29.77
C LEU A 10 -2.65 4.56 -30.93
N ILE A 11 -3.92 4.99 -30.93
CA ILE A 11 -4.85 4.65 -32.01
C ILE A 11 -4.37 5.18 -33.37
N SER A 12 -3.91 6.43 -33.41
CA SER A 12 -3.34 7.04 -34.61
C SER A 12 -2.08 6.32 -35.08
N PHE A 13 -1.16 6.00 -34.16
CA PHE A 13 0.04 5.20 -34.46
C PHE A 13 -0.31 3.81 -35.02
N LEU A 14 -1.30 3.13 -34.45
CA LEU A 14 -1.75 1.83 -34.93
C LEU A 14 -2.36 1.91 -36.33
N ALA A 15 -3.10 2.99 -36.64
CA ALA A 15 -3.64 3.21 -37.97
C ALA A 15 -2.52 3.31 -39.00
N ASP A 16 -1.47 4.04 -38.68
CA ASP A 16 -0.27 4.17 -39.50
C ASP A 16 0.50 2.84 -39.66
N ALA A 17 0.71 2.10 -38.58
CA ALA A 17 1.39 0.80 -38.60
C ALA A 17 0.62 -0.28 -39.39
N ILE A 18 -0.72 -0.26 -39.32
CA ILE A 18 -1.57 -1.18 -40.09
C ILE A 18 -1.60 -0.80 -41.57
N THR A 19 -1.63 0.49 -41.90
CA THR A 19 -1.82 0.95 -43.29
C THR A 19 -0.52 1.10 -44.07
N GLY A 20 0.62 1.26 -43.39
CA GLY A 20 1.87 1.72 -43.99
C GLY A 20 1.97 3.24 -44.12
N GLY A 21 1.09 3.99 -43.43
CA GLY A 21 1.02 5.44 -43.49
C GLY A 21 0.39 6.02 -44.77
N PRO A 22 0.50 7.35 -44.96
CA PRO A 22 -0.04 8.04 -46.11
C PRO A 22 0.61 7.54 -47.41
N GLY A 23 -0.17 7.46 -48.48
CA GLY A 23 0.28 6.91 -49.77
C GLY A 23 1.25 7.78 -50.56
N THR A 24 1.63 8.95 -50.04
CA THR A 24 2.51 9.92 -50.69
C THR A 24 3.98 9.56 -50.49
N MET A 25 4.78 9.66 -51.56
CA MET A 25 6.20 9.30 -51.60
C MET A 25 7.07 10.01 -50.56
N SER A 26 6.68 11.22 -50.13
CA SER A 26 7.49 12.08 -49.26
C SER A 26 7.46 11.70 -47.77
N ASN A 27 6.56 10.81 -47.34
CA ASN A 27 6.33 10.52 -45.92
C ASN A 27 6.06 9.03 -45.67
N ARG A 28 6.73 8.13 -46.41
CA ARG A 28 6.58 6.69 -46.20
C ARG A 28 7.17 6.30 -44.85
N LEU A 29 6.29 5.87 -43.96
CA LEU A 29 6.67 5.19 -42.74
C LEU A 29 7.37 3.87 -43.08
N PRO A 30 8.21 3.33 -42.18
CA PRO A 30 8.92 2.08 -42.43
C PRO A 30 7.97 0.87 -42.57
N TRP A 31 6.69 1.00 -42.20
CA TRP A 31 5.74 -0.10 -42.15
C TRP A 31 5.24 -0.55 -43.54
N PRO A 32 4.91 -1.84 -43.73
CA PRO A 32 4.41 -2.34 -45.00
C PRO A 32 3.11 -1.67 -45.44
N TYR A 33 3.07 -1.19 -46.69
CA TYR A 33 1.86 -0.65 -47.29
C TYR A 33 0.80 -1.74 -47.45
N ARG A 34 -0.42 -1.49 -46.93
CA ARG A 34 -1.59 -2.36 -47.12
C ARG A 34 -2.67 -1.69 -47.96
N THR A 35 -3.18 -2.36 -48.99
CA THR A 35 -4.30 -1.85 -49.81
C THR A 35 -5.60 -1.79 -48.99
N GLY A 36 -6.61 -1.03 -49.44
CA GLY A 36 -7.91 -0.96 -48.76
C GLY A 36 -8.57 -2.34 -48.56
N GLY A 37 -8.49 -3.22 -49.56
CA GLY A 37 -8.93 -4.62 -49.43
C GLY A 37 -8.06 -5.44 -48.47
N GLY A 38 -6.76 -5.19 -48.42
CA GLY A 38 -5.84 -5.80 -47.46
C GLY A 38 -6.13 -5.41 -46.01
N ILE A 39 -6.49 -4.15 -45.77
CA ILE A 39 -6.87 -3.66 -44.44
C ILE A 39 -8.20 -4.31 -44.00
N ALA A 40 -9.20 -4.39 -44.88
CA ALA A 40 -10.45 -5.09 -44.57
C ALA A 40 -10.23 -6.59 -44.29
N LYS A 41 -9.31 -7.24 -45.02
CA LYS A 41 -8.91 -8.63 -44.72
C LYS A 41 -8.25 -8.75 -43.34
N PHE A 42 -7.39 -7.80 -42.96
CA PHE A 42 -6.76 -7.77 -41.63
C PHE A 42 -7.80 -7.70 -40.50
N PHE A 43 -8.76 -6.77 -40.59
CA PHE A 43 -9.81 -6.65 -39.57
C PHE A 43 -10.70 -7.90 -39.48
N ARG A 44 -11.02 -8.54 -40.62
CA ARG A 44 -11.74 -9.83 -40.63
C ARG A 44 -10.97 -10.94 -39.92
N GLN A 45 -9.64 -11.00 -40.08
CA GLN A 45 -8.79 -11.95 -39.34
C GLN A 45 -8.79 -11.67 -37.83
N CYS A 46 -8.97 -10.40 -37.42
CA CYS A 46 -9.20 -10.02 -36.03
C CYS A 46 -10.63 -10.33 -35.53
N GLY A 47 -11.53 -10.84 -36.40
CA GLY A 47 -12.92 -11.15 -36.07
C GLY A 47 -13.87 -9.95 -36.15
N TYR A 48 -13.49 -8.90 -36.89
CA TYR A 48 -14.35 -7.76 -37.20
C TYR A 48 -14.83 -7.86 -38.64
N ASP A 49 -16.13 -8.05 -38.84
CA ASP A 49 -16.70 -8.13 -40.18
C ASP A 49 -16.84 -6.74 -40.78
N VAL A 50 -15.98 -6.43 -41.76
CA VAL A 50 -15.88 -5.11 -42.39
C VAL A 50 -15.68 -5.24 -43.90
N GLY A 51 -16.33 -4.35 -44.63
CA GLY A 51 -16.16 -4.20 -46.08
C GLY A 51 -14.85 -3.48 -46.45
N PRO A 52 -14.44 -3.50 -47.73
CA PRO A 52 -13.30 -2.72 -48.21
C PRO A 52 -13.50 -1.22 -48.00
N SER A 53 -12.43 -0.49 -47.71
CA SER A 53 -12.50 0.96 -47.48
C SER A 53 -12.89 1.70 -48.77
N GLY A 54 -14.07 2.33 -48.80
CA GLY A 54 -14.46 3.29 -49.86
C GLY A 54 -13.82 4.68 -49.69
N PHE A 55 -13.11 4.90 -48.58
CA PHE A 55 -12.51 6.17 -48.17
C PHE A 55 -10.98 6.05 -48.05
N SER A 56 -10.32 7.17 -47.72
CA SER A 56 -8.88 7.22 -47.41
C SER A 56 -8.50 6.18 -46.36
N ARG A 57 -7.49 5.35 -46.68
CA ARG A 57 -7.07 4.18 -45.87
C ARG A 57 -6.73 4.51 -44.42
N VAL A 58 -5.94 5.57 -44.19
CA VAL A 58 -5.48 5.95 -42.84
C VAL A 58 -6.64 6.45 -41.97
N PRO A 59 -7.42 7.48 -42.38
CA PRO A 59 -8.58 7.93 -41.59
C PRO A 59 -9.61 6.83 -41.33
N TRP A 60 -9.90 5.99 -42.34
CA TRP A 60 -10.85 4.90 -42.17
C TRP A 60 -10.37 3.85 -41.15
N THR A 61 -9.07 3.54 -41.15
CA THR A 61 -8.48 2.63 -40.17
C THR A 61 -8.50 3.23 -38.77
N GLU A 62 -8.15 4.50 -38.64
CA GLU A 62 -8.17 5.22 -37.36
C GLU A 62 -9.58 5.31 -36.76
N GLU A 63 -10.59 5.57 -37.59
CA GLU A 63 -11.99 5.58 -37.19
C GLU A 63 -12.43 4.18 -36.70
N MET A 64 -12.08 3.14 -37.46
CA MET A 64 -12.40 1.75 -37.08
C MET A 64 -11.76 1.37 -35.75
N LEU A 65 -10.48 1.68 -35.56
CA LEU A 65 -9.76 1.44 -34.30
C LEU A 65 -10.38 2.23 -33.15
N SER A 66 -10.79 3.48 -33.39
CA SER A 66 -11.48 4.31 -32.40
C SER A 66 -12.82 3.71 -31.99
N GLN A 67 -13.61 3.21 -32.96
CA GLN A 67 -14.87 2.51 -32.68
C GLN A 67 -14.64 1.23 -31.86
N ILE A 68 -13.61 0.45 -32.19
CA ILE A 68 -13.24 -0.76 -31.45
C ILE A 68 -12.77 -0.41 -30.04
N ASN A 69 -11.92 0.59 -29.88
CA ASN A 69 -11.48 1.10 -28.58
C ASN A 69 -12.67 1.58 -27.74
N ASN A 70 -13.66 2.22 -28.36
CA ASN A 70 -14.86 2.68 -27.67
C ASN A 70 -15.82 1.54 -27.25
N LYS A 71 -16.00 0.51 -28.09
CA LYS A 71 -16.96 -0.58 -27.84
C LYS A 71 -16.37 -1.76 -27.06
N LYS A 72 -15.09 -2.07 -27.27
CA LYS A 72 -14.40 -3.26 -26.75
C LYS A 72 -13.22 -2.91 -25.83
N GLY A 73 -12.81 -1.64 -25.78
CA GLY A 73 -11.73 -1.17 -24.92
C GLY A 73 -10.41 -1.90 -25.17
N ILE A 74 -9.65 -2.06 -24.08
CA ILE A 74 -8.35 -2.73 -24.06
C ILE A 74 -8.36 -4.10 -24.76
N VAL A 75 -9.40 -4.92 -24.54
CA VAL A 75 -9.48 -6.28 -25.08
C VAL A 75 -9.50 -6.28 -26.61
N GLY A 76 -10.24 -5.34 -27.21
CA GLY A 76 -10.32 -5.24 -28.67
C GLY A 76 -9.01 -4.81 -29.30
N ILE A 77 -8.37 -3.78 -28.72
CA ILE A 77 -7.10 -3.26 -29.24
C ILE A 77 -5.95 -4.24 -29.01
N CYS A 78 -5.92 -4.96 -27.88
CA CYS A 78 -4.88 -5.97 -27.66
C CYS A 78 -4.91 -7.06 -28.75
N LYS A 79 -6.10 -7.54 -29.11
CA LYS A 79 -6.26 -8.53 -30.19
C LYS A 79 -5.73 -8.04 -31.54
N ILE A 80 -5.92 -6.75 -31.83
CA ILE A 80 -5.42 -6.12 -33.05
C ILE A 80 -3.90 -6.04 -33.04
N ILE A 81 -3.31 -5.61 -31.94
CA ILE A 81 -1.85 -5.53 -31.78
C ILE A 81 -1.21 -6.92 -31.91
N GLU A 82 -1.75 -7.93 -31.23
CA GLU A 82 -1.25 -9.31 -31.30
C GLU A 82 -1.27 -9.85 -32.73
N ARG A 83 -2.34 -9.56 -33.49
CA ARG A 83 -2.41 -9.94 -34.91
C ARG A 83 -1.39 -9.17 -35.75
N LEU A 84 -1.21 -7.86 -35.51
CA LEU A 84 -0.25 -7.02 -36.24
C LEU A 84 1.19 -7.52 -36.07
N LEU A 85 1.52 -8.02 -34.88
CA LEU A 85 2.85 -8.48 -34.49
C LEU A 85 3.08 -9.99 -34.69
N ASP A 86 2.19 -10.65 -35.43
CA ASP A 86 2.28 -12.08 -35.73
C ASP A 86 3.54 -12.38 -36.57
N PRO A 87 4.53 -13.11 -36.05
CA PRO A 87 5.83 -13.29 -36.72
C PRO A 87 5.75 -13.88 -38.13
N ARG A 88 4.65 -14.60 -38.44
CA ARG A 88 4.42 -15.20 -39.77
C ARG A 88 4.26 -14.17 -40.88
N ASP A 89 3.82 -12.96 -40.56
CA ASP A 89 3.75 -11.86 -41.52
C ASP A 89 5.10 -11.15 -41.73
N TRP A 90 6.11 -11.47 -40.91
CA TRP A 90 7.41 -10.80 -40.85
C TRP A 90 8.61 -11.73 -41.11
N LEU A 91 8.37 -12.92 -41.70
CA LEU A 91 9.40 -13.95 -41.93
C LEU A 91 10.65 -13.40 -42.64
N ASN A 92 10.45 -12.47 -43.58
CA ASN A 92 11.52 -11.87 -44.38
C ASN A 92 12.02 -10.52 -43.83
N ASN A 93 11.49 -10.03 -42.71
CA ASN A 93 11.83 -8.71 -42.17
C ASN A 93 11.67 -8.63 -40.64
N LYS A 94 12.41 -9.49 -39.93
CA LYS A 94 12.38 -9.58 -38.46
C LYS A 94 12.88 -8.30 -37.77
N GLU A 95 13.85 -7.61 -38.37
CA GLU A 95 14.38 -6.35 -37.83
C GLU A 95 13.29 -5.26 -37.76
N MET A 96 12.47 -5.15 -38.81
CA MET A 96 11.36 -4.19 -38.85
C MET A 96 10.26 -4.56 -37.85
N LEU A 97 10.03 -5.85 -37.58
CA LEU A 97 9.14 -6.29 -36.50
C LEU A 97 9.66 -5.82 -35.13
N ASN A 98 10.96 -6.00 -34.87
CA ASN A 98 11.57 -5.54 -33.61
C ASN A 98 11.50 -4.01 -33.47
N GLN A 99 11.69 -3.26 -34.56
CA GLN A 99 11.49 -1.81 -34.57
C GLN A 99 10.04 -1.43 -34.28
N LEU A 100 9.07 -2.13 -34.87
CA LEU A 100 7.65 -1.89 -34.61
C LEU A 100 7.30 -2.14 -33.13
N VAL A 101 7.80 -3.23 -32.55
CA VAL A 101 7.62 -3.53 -31.13
C VAL A 101 8.23 -2.42 -30.26
N ALA A 102 9.44 -1.97 -30.58
CA ALA A 102 10.11 -0.90 -29.84
C ALA A 102 9.33 0.43 -29.88
N GLU A 103 8.86 0.86 -31.06
CA GLU A 103 8.05 2.07 -31.20
C GLU A 103 6.71 1.94 -30.48
N LEU A 104 6.01 0.82 -30.64
CA LEU A 104 4.72 0.57 -29.99
C LEU A 104 4.84 0.62 -28.46
N ASN A 105 5.92 0.08 -27.90
CA ASN A 105 6.18 0.13 -26.46
C ASN A 105 6.38 1.55 -25.92
N LYS A 106 6.81 2.54 -26.74
CA LYS A 106 6.89 3.95 -26.31
C LYS A 106 5.50 4.53 -26.01
N TYR A 107 4.49 4.16 -26.80
CA TYR A 107 3.11 4.59 -26.57
C TYR A 107 2.45 3.79 -25.44
N LEU A 108 2.57 2.46 -25.50
CA LEU A 108 1.96 1.56 -24.50
C LEU A 108 2.48 1.82 -23.08
N HIS A 109 3.71 2.31 -22.94
CA HIS A 109 4.28 2.73 -21.66
C HIS A 109 3.35 3.68 -20.89
N PHE A 110 2.77 4.67 -21.56
CA PHE A 110 1.87 5.65 -20.93
C PHE A 110 0.50 5.05 -20.55
N ASP A 111 0.08 4.01 -21.28
CA ASP A 111 -1.15 3.27 -21.00
C ASP A 111 -0.95 2.16 -19.94
N GLY A 112 0.28 2.01 -19.42
CA GLY A 112 0.66 1.00 -18.43
C GLY A 112 0.68 -0.41 -19.00
N CYS A 113 1.05 -0.57 -20.27
CA CYS A 113 1.16 -1.85 -20.96
C CYS A 113 2.51 -1.98 -21.66
N GLU A 114 2.88 -3.20 -22.03
CA GLU A 114 3.98 -3.46 -22.94
C GLU A 114 3.73 -4.73 -23.74
N VAL A 115 4.35 -4.79 -24.92
CA VAL A 115 4.47 -6.00 -25.70
C VAL A 115 5.68 -6.78 -25.24
N THR A 116 5.48 -8.08 -25.02
CA THR A 116 6.52 -9.07 -24.71
C THR A 116 6.42 -10.24 -25.67
N PHE A 117 7.50 -10.98 -25.86
CA PHE A 117 7.54 -12.19 -26.68
C PHE A 117 7.40 -13.45 -25.80
N ASP A 118 6.48 -14.34 -26.15
CA ASP A 118 6.35 -15.67 -25.56
C ASP A 118 7.23 -16.65 -26.35
N GLU A 119 8.34 -17.09 -25.75
CA GLU A 119 9.30 -18.01 -26.40
C GLU A 119 8.69 -19.38 -26.70
N VAL A 120 7.72 -19.84 -25.90
CA VAL A 120 7.10 -21.16 -26.06
C VAL A 120 6.08 -21.15 -27.20
N LYS A 121 5.30 -20.07 -27.29
CA LYS A 121 4.26 -19.91 -28.33
C LYS A 121 4.74 -19.19 -29.57
N GLU A 122 6.01 -18.76 -29.59
CA GLU A 122 6.65 -17.98 -30.64
C GLU A 122 5.80 -16.79 -31.11
N ARG A 123 5.25 -16.01 -30.17
CA ARG A 123 4.37 -14.89 -30.50
C ARG A 123 4.49 -13.72 -29.54
N HIS A 124 4.24 -12.52 -30.07
CA HIS A 124 4.11 -11.32 -29.26
C HIS A 124 2.73 -11.26 -28.59
N TYR A 125 2.69 -10.80 -27.34
CA TYR A 125 1.46 -10.54 -26.61
C TYR A 125 1.60 -9.29 -25.75
N ILE A 126 0.47 -8.66 -25.44
CA ILE A 126 0.45 -7.50 -24.55
C ILE A 126 0.28 -7.97 -23.13
N ARG A 127 1.11 -7.44 -22.23
CA ARG A 127 0.92 -7.53 -20.79
C ARG A 127 0.73 -6.13 -20.22
N GLU A 128 -0.12 -6.02 -19.21
CA GLU A 128 -0.18 -4.80 -18.40
C GLU A 128 1.12 -4.70 -17.59
N LYS A 129 1.84 -3.57 -17.72
CA LYS A 129 2.96 -3.25 -16.84
C LYS A 129 2.38 -3.03 -15.45
N ASN A 130 2.91 -3.79 -14.48
CA ASN A 130 2.51 -3.72 -13.08
C ASN A 130 0.99 -3.52 -12.91
N LYS A 131 0.24 -4.63 -12.90
CA LYS A 131 -0.87 -4.67 -11.93
C LYS A 131 -0.24 -4.45 -10.56
N LEU A 132 -0.18 -3.19 -10.13
CA LEU A 132 -0.11 -2.89 -8.72
C LEU A 132 -1.23 -3.74 -8.13
N SER A 133 -0.87 -4.69 -7.26
CA SER A 133 -1.86 -5.40 -6.47
C SER A 133 -2.83 -4.35 -5.91
N PRO A 134 -4.15 -4.61 -5.81
CA PRO A 134 -5.08 -3.66 -5.21
C PRO A 134 -4.55 -3.06 -3.90
N ILE A 135 -3.80 -3.84 -3.13
CA ILE A 135 -3.06 -3.46 -1.92
C ILE A 135 -1.98 -2.40 -2.17
N ILE A 136 -1.23 -2.51 -3.27
CA ILE A 136 -0.19 -1.56 -3.67
C ILE A 136 -0.82 -0.25 -4.15
N LYS A 137 -1.95 -0.33 -4.85
CA LYS A 137 -2.74 0.86 -5.23
C LYS A 137 -3.32 1.56 -3.99
N GLU A 138 -3.93 0.78 -3.11
CA GLU A 138 -4.46 1.24 -1.83
C GLU A 138 -3.36 1.84 -0.95
N MET A 139 -2.17 1.24 -0.92
CA MET A 139 -1.02 1.82 -0.24
C MET A 139 -0.63 3.18 -0.85
N SER A 140 -0.56 3.29 -2.17
CA SER A 140 -0.29 4.57 -2.85
C SER A 140 -1.30 5.66 -2.49
N GLU A 141 -2.57 5.28 -2.34
CA GLU A 141 -3.68 6.19 -2.01
C GLU A 141 -3.75 6.52 -0.52
N ARG A 142 -3.44 5.58 0.37
CA ARG A 142 -3.48 5.75 1.84
C ARG A 142 -2.21 6.38 2.42
N LEU A 143 -1.06 6.26 1.73
CA LEU A 143 0.16 7.01 2.04
C LEU A 143 0.06 8.51 1.71
N THR A 144 -1.13 9.05 1.50
CA THR A 144 -1.40 10.49 1.66
C THR A 144 -1.12 10.97 3.09
N LEU A 145 -0.95 10.06 4.05
CA LEU A 145 -0.32 10.36 5.33
C LEU A 145 1.11 10.85 5.14
N ASP A 146 1.44 11.91 5.87
CA ASP A 146 2.51 12.88 5.65
C ASP A 146 3.94 12.33 5.87
N ILE A 147 4.29 11.23 5.20
CA ILE A 147 5.62 10.61 5.26
C ILE A 147 6.24 10.57 3.85
N PRO A 148 6.82 11.69 3.38
CA PRO A 148 7.39 11.80 2.03
C PRO A 148 8.45 10.74 1.70
N THR A 149 9.20 10.28 2.71
CA THR A 149 10.24 9.26 2.58
C THR A 149 9.67 7.89 2.22
N VAL A 150 8.60 7.45 2.90
CA VAL A 150 7.95 6.16 2.64
C VAL A 150 7.30 6.15 1.25
N ARG A 151 6.68 7.24 0.80
CA ARG A 151 6.12 7.33 -0.56
C ARG A 151 7.19 7.18 -1.64
N LYS A 152 8.30 7.90 -1.48
CA LYS A 152 9.41 7.86 -2.45
C LYS A 152 10.04 6.47 -2.54
N ASP A 153 10.24 5.81 -1.40
CA ASP A 153 10.77 4.44 -1.37
C ASP A 153 9.80 3.45 -2.02
N PHE A 154 8.49 3.71 -1.92
CA PHE A 154 7.46 2.86 -2.49
C PHE A 154 7.38 2.95 -4.01
N GLU A 155 7.36 4.15 -4.55
CA GLU A 155 7.40 4.38 -6.00
C GLU A 155 8.69 3.82 -6.61
N ARG A 156 9.82 3.98 -5.91
CA ARG A 156 11.09 3.37 -6.31
C ARG A 156 11.03 1.85 -6.30
N ALA A 157 10.45 1.23 -5.27
CA ALA A 157 10.30 -0.21 -5.19
C ALA A 157 9.49 -0.77 -6.37
N ILE A 158 8.35 -0.13 -6.66
CA ILE A 158 7.43 -0.54 -7.74
C ILE A 158 8.10 -0.47 -9.11
N SER A 159 8.77 0.65 -9.40
CA SER A 159 9.39 0.90 -10.71
C SER A 159 10.58 -0.04 -10.99
N ALA A 160 11.17 -0.61 -9.93
CA ALA A 160 12.29 -1.54 -10.02
C ALA A 160 11.88 -3.02 -10.16
N ILE A 161 10.62 -3.41 -9.90
CA ILE A 161 10.22 -4.85 -9.82
C ILE A 161 10.65 -5.68 -11.04
N ASP A 162 10.45 -5.15 -12.24
CA ASP A 162 10.71 -5.88 -13.48
C ASP A 162 12.12 -5.61 -14.05
N SER A 163 12.72 -4.46 -13.71
CA SER A 163 14.01 -4.01 -14.25
C SER A 163 15.19 -4.33 -13.34
N ASP A 164 15.00 -4.29 -12.03
CA ASP A 164 15.99 -4.56 -10.99
C ASP A 164 15.29 -5.10 -9.72
N PRO A 165 14.96 -6.41 -9.69
CA PRO A 165 14.27 -7.03 -8.57
C PRO A 165 15.03 -6.93 -7.23
N GLU A 166 16.36 -6.82 -7.27
CA GLU A 166 17.20 -6.66 -6.08
C GLU A 166 17.08 -5.25 -5.48
N ALA A 167 17.08 -4.23 -6.35
CA ALA A 167 16.78 -2.86 -5.91
C ALA A 167 15.35 -2.76 -5.37
N ALA A 168 14.39 -3.46 -5.99
CA ALA A 168 13.02 -3.53 -5.52
C ALA A 168 12.92 -4.13 -4.09
N LEU A 169 13.64 -5.20 -3.80
CA LEU A 169 13.74 -5.79 -2.46
C LEU A 169 14.41 -4.87 -1.44
N THR A 170 15.47 -4.18 -1.86
CA THR A 170 16.16 -3.22 -1.01
C THR A 170 15.21 -2.10 -0.60
N SER A 171 14.46 -1.54 -1.56
CA SER A 171 13.42 -0.55 -1.30
C SER A 171 12.29 -1.11 -0.43
N ALA A 172 11.87 -2.36 -0.61
CA ALA A 172 10.85 -3.00 0.25
C ALA A 172 11.26 -3.08 1.74
N SER A 173 12.55 -3.27 1.99
CA SER A 173 13.12 -3.27 3.35
C SER A 173 13.22 -1.85 3.91
N SER A 174 13.73 -0.89 3.12
CA SER A 174 13.80 0.53 3.50
C SER A 174 12.43 1.11 3.82
N LEU A 175 11.38 0.68 3.12
CA LEU A 175 10.00 1.06 3.43
C LEU A 175 9.58 0.71 4.86
N ILE A 176 9.83 -0.53 5.28
CA ILE A 176 9.46 -0.99 6.62
C ILE A 176 10.31 -0.27 7.66
N GLU A 177 11.61 -0.11 7.43
CA GLU A 177 12.50 0.61 8.34
C GLU A 177 12.06 2.06 8.53
N SER A 178 11.77 2.77 7.43
CA SER A 178 11.26 4.14 7.45
C SER A 178 9.94 4.22 8.22
N ALA A 179 8.98 3.34 7.95
CA ALA A 179 7.71 3.32 8.65
C ALA A 179 7.86 3.04 10.16
N CYS A 180 8.66 2.04 10.54
CA CYS A 180 8.92 1.72 11.94
C CYS A 180 9.57 2.88 12.67
N LYS A 181 10.59 3.52 12.06
CA LYS A 181 11.26 4.70 12.65
C LYS A 181 10.29 5.85 12.84
N THR A 182 9.47 6.16 11.84
CA THR A 182 8.45 7.20 11.96
C THR A 182 7.46 6.92 13.08
N ILE A 183 7.01 5.67 13.25
CA ILE A 183 6.12 5.31 14.38
C ILE A 183 6.84 5.54 15.72
N LEU A 184 8.10 5.13 15.86
CA LEU A 184 8.85 5.33 17.10
C LEU A 184 9.09 6.81 17.41
N ASP A 185 9.43 7.61 16.41
CA ASP A 185 9.61 9.07 16.53
C ASP A 185 8.32 9.74 17.01
N GLU A 186 7.21 9.41 16.37
CA GLU A 186 5.87 9.92 16.71
C GLU A 186 5.38 9.45 18.09
N MET A 187 5.90 8.32 18.60
CA MET A 187 5.64 7.83 19.95
C MET A 187 6.62 8.40 20.99
N GLY A 188 7.66 9.12 20.57
CA GLY A 188 8.74 9.58 21.44
C GLY A 188 9.55 8.44 22.06
N LYS A 189 9.70 7.31 21.35
CA LYS A 189 10.38 6.10 21.83
C LYS A 189 11.79 5.99 21.23
N PRO A 190 12.78 5.54 22.02
CA PRO A 190 14.14 5.38 21.51
C PRO A 190 14.20 4.23 20.50
N TYR A 191 15.13 4.35 19.54
CA TYR A 191 15.42 3.27 18.62
C TYR A 191 16.16 2.11 19.32
N PRO A 192 16.02 0.87 18.84
CA PRO A 192 16.86 -0.23 19.27
C PRO A 192 18.34 0.04 18.95
N LYS A 193 19.24 -0.62 19.69
CA LYS A 193 20.69 -0.56 19.47
C LYS A 193 21.05 -1.02 18.06
N ASP A 194 20.48 -2.15 17.65
CA ASP A 194 20.56 -2.65 16.28
C ASP A 194 19.34 -2.15 15.51
N GLN A 195 19.57 -1.37 14.44
CA GLN A 195 18.51 -0.72 13.66
C GLN A 195 18.14 -1.48 12.39
N ASP A 196 18.38 -2.79 12.33
CA ASP A 196 17.83 -3.58 11.25
C ASP A 196 16.32 -3.74 11.40
N ILE A 197 15.68 -4.04 10.28
CA ILE A 197 14.23 -4.21 10.16
C ILE A 197 13.61 -5.16 11.20
N SER A 198 14.32 -6.19 11.64
CA SER A 198 13.77 -7.17 12.59
C SER A 198 13.66 -6.54 13.98
N HIS A 199 14.74 -5.91 14.44
CA HIS A 199 14.77 -5.24 15.72
C HIS A 199 13.81 -4.05 15.78
N LEU A 200 13.71 -3.26 14.70
CA LEU A 200 12.74 -2.18 14.60
C LEU A 200 11.30 -2.70 14.68
N MET A 201 10.99 -3.79 13.97
CA MET A 201 9.66 -4.41 13.99
C MET A 201 9.30 -4.94 15.38
N ASP A 202 10.24 -5.58 16.07
CA ASP A 202 10.02 -6.13 17.41
C ASP A 202 9.72 -5.01 18.44
N VAL A 203 10.44 -3.89 18.36
CA VAL A 203 10.17 -2.74 19.24
C VAL A 203 8.80 -2.12 18.91
N VAL A 204 8.51 -1.87 17.64
CA VAL A 204 7.23 -1.25 17.21
C VAL A 204 6.04 -2.13 17.58
N THR A 205 6.10 -3.43 17.30
CA THR A 205 5.00 -4.35 17.64
C THR A 205 4.75 -4.41 19.13
N ARG A 206 5.79 -4.41 19.97
CA ARG A 206 5.64 -4.33 21.43
C ARG A 206 5.02 -3.00 21.88
N GLU A 207 5.48 -1.87 21.37
CA GLU A 207 4.93 -0.55 21.72
C GLU A 207 3.48 -0.38 21.26
N LEU A 208 3.11 -1.02 20.15
CA LEU A 208 1.74 -1.10 19.66
C LEU A 208 0.94 -2.25 20.30
N ASN A 209 1.50 -2.98 21.27
CA ASN A 209 0.93 -4.17 21.93
C ASN A 209 0.24 -5.11 20.90
N LEU A 210 1.04 -5.41 19.89
CA LEU A 210 0.84 -6.39 18.83
C LEU A 210 1.77 -7.60 19.01
N SER A 211 2.41 -7.73 20.18
CA SER A 211 3.27 -8.87 20.45
C SER A 211 2.42 -10.14 20.53
N PRO A 212 2.72 -11.22 19.78
CA PRO A 212 1.94 -12.45 19.84
C PRO A 212 1.78 -13.01 21.26
N ALA A 213 2.74 -12.76 22.15
CA ALA A 213 2.68 -13.19 23.55
C ALA A 213 1.57 -12.52 24.36
N GLU A 214 1.16 -11.30 23.98
CA GLU A 214 0.19 -10.46 24.71
C GLU A 214 -1.26 -10.74 24.33
N HIS A 215 -1.51 -11.57 23.32
CA HIS A 215 -2.85 -11.94 22.89
C HIS A 215 -3.29 -13.27 23.50
N GLU A 216 -4.58 -13.48 23.76
CA GLU A 216 -5.08 -14.79 24.21
C GLU A 216 -5.49 -15.68 23.03
N ASN A 217 -6.01 -15.07 21.96
CA ASN A 217 -6.51 -15.77 20.79
C ASN A 217 -5.35 -16.38 19.95
N GLN A 218 -5.33 -17.71 19.86
CA GLN A 218 -4.31 -18.48 19.14
C GLN A 218 -4.19 -18.13 17.64
N ASP A 219 -5.30 -17.82 16.98
CA ASP A 219 -5.29 -17.46 15.56
C ASP A 219 -4.70 -16.08 15.33
N VAL A 220 -4.98 -15.13 16.22
CA VAL A 220 -4.34 -13.80 16.21
C VAL A 220 -2.83 -13.94 16.41
N LYS A 221 -2.37 -14.81 17.32
CA LYS A 221 -0.94 -15.10 17.50
C LYS A 221 -0.30 -15.60 16.21
N ARG A 222 -0.96 -16.52 15.51
CA ARG A 222 -0.45 -17.09 14.25
C ARG A 222 -0.33 -16.04 13.15
N ILE A 223 -1.32 -15.15 13.03
CA ILE A 223 -1.28 -14.05 12.05
C ILE A 223 -0.12 -13.09 12.35
N LEU A 224 0.01 -12.63 13.59
CA LEU A 224 1.05 -11.69 14.00
C LEU A 224 2.46 -12.31 13.94
N GLY A 225 2.59 -13.58 14.33
CA GLY A 225 3.82 -14.35 14.16
C GLY A 225 4.20 -14.53 12.70
N GLY A 226 3.22 -14.79 11.83
CA GLY A 226 3.39 -14.84 10.38
C GLY A 226 3.88 -13.52 9.80
N LEU A 227 3.30 -12.40 10.22
CA LEU A 227 3.73 -11.05 9.84
C LEU A 227 5.20 -10.82 10.20
N GLY A 228 5.60 -11.14 11.44
CA GLY A 228 6.99 -11.01 11.88
C GLY A 228 7.96 -11.88 11.07
N ASN A 229 7.55 -13.11 10.72
CA ASN A 229 8.38 -13.99 9.88
C ASN A 229 8.57 -13.46 8.46
N ILE A 230 7.52 -12.87 7.87
CA ILE A 230 7.61 -12.25 6.55
C ILE A 230 8.58 -11.06 6.58
N VAL A 231 8.47 -10.18 7.56
CA VAL A 231 9.37 -9.02 7.72
C VAL A 231 10.83 -9.45 7.90
N ARG A 232 11.09 -10.45 8.74
CA ARG A 232 12.43 -11.04 8.91
C ARG A 232 12.96 -11.66 7.61
N GLY A 233 12.10 -12.34 6.86
CA GLY A 233 12.43 -12.91 5.55
C GLY A 233 12.88 -11.82 4.56
N ILE A 234 12.13 -10.72 4.48
CA ILE A 234 12.45 -9.55 3.64
C ILE A 234 13.81 -8.96 4.03
N GLY A 235 14.07 -8.79 5.33
CA GLY A 235 15.37 -8.33 5.84
C GLY A 235 16.53 -9.25 5.44
N ALA A 236 16.34 -10.57 5.58
CA ALA A 236 17.35 -11.55 5.19
C ALA A 236 17.62 -11.56 3.68
N LEU A 237 16.58 -11.36 2.85
CA LEU A 237 16.73 -11.21 1.40
C LEU A 237 17.57 -9.98 1.07
N ARG A 238 17.36 -8.83 1.72
CA ARG A 238 18.23 -7.65 1.53
C ARG A 238 19.69 -7.94 1.88
N THR A 239 19.98 -8.62 2.98
CA THR A 239 21.38 -8.87 3.38
C THR A 239 22.10 -9.82 2.42
N LYS A 240 21.37 -10.81 1.87
CA LYS A 240 21.95 -11.81 0.96
C LYS A 240 21.97 -11.36 -0.51
N LEU A 241 20.97 -10.57 -0.91
CA LEU A 241 20.62 -10.27 -2.31
C LEU A 241 20.58 -8.77 -2.59
N GLY A 242 20.82 -7.90 -1.61
CA GLY A 242 20.96 -6.46 -1.81
C GLY A 242 22.32 -6.07 -2.37
N SER A 243 22.37 -4.97 -3.12
CA SER A 243 23.54 -4.45 -3.83
C SER A 243 24.68 -3.92 -2.92
N ALA A 244 24.59 -4.11 -1.60
CA ALA A 244 25.47 -3.50 -0.60
C ALA A 244 26.80 -4.26 -0.37
N HIS A 245 26.93 -5.49 -0.88
CA HIS A 245 28.16 -6.29 -0.76
C HIS A 245 28.60 -6.80 -2.14
N GLY A 246 29.85 -6.50 -2.53
CA GLY A 246 30.44 -6.93 -3.81
C GLY A 246 30.41 -8.45 -3.98
N ARG A 247 30.16 -8.93 -5.21
CA ARG A 247 29.83 -10.34 -5.48
C ARG A 247 30.89 -11.08 -6.31
N GLY A 248 31.05 -12.38 -6.01
CA GLY A 248 31.82 -13.36 -6.79
C GLY A 248 31.02 -14.01 -7.94
N LYS A 249 31.67 -14.89 -8.72
CA LYS A 249 31.26 -15.35 -10.07
C LYS A 249 29.95 -16.17 -10.22
N THR A 250 29.24 -16.53 -9.15
CA THR A 250 28.04 -17.39 -9.24
C THR A 250 26.93 -16.86 -8.33
N HIS A 251 25.98 -16.10 -8.88
CA HIS A 251 24.78 -15.69 -8.15
C HIS A 251 23.54 -15.85 -9.04
N ALA A 252 22.51 -16.49 -8.50
CA ALA A 252 21.22 -16.60 -9.16
C ALA A 252 20.44 -15.29 -8.96
N PRO A 253 19.89 -14.68 -10.02
CA PRO A 253 19.15 -13.44 -9.92
C PRO A 253 17.87 -13.62 -9.11
N VAL A 254 17.42 -12.54 -8.45
CA VAL A 254 16.14 -12.51 -7.74
C VAL A 254 14.99 -12.55 -8.73
N ASP A 255 14.06 -13.46 -8.51
CA ASP A 255 12.83 -13.55 -9.31
C ASP A 255 11.91 -12.34 -9.03
N SER A 256 11.45 -11.66 -10.09
CA SER A 256 10.53 -10.52 -9.99
C SER A 256 9.23 -10.87 -9.24
N SER A 257 8.80 -12.13 -9.22
CA SER A 257 7.65 -12.59 -8.41
C SER A 257 7.93 -12.50 -6.91
N ILE A 258 9.15 -12.82 -6.47
CA ILE A 258 9.57 -12.67 -5.07
C ILE A 258 9.67 -11.19 -4.70
N ALA A 259 10.23 -10.35 -5.58
CA ALA A 259 10.24 -8.90 -5.36
C ALA A 259 8.81 -8.34 -5.24
N ARG A 260 7.88 -8.78 -6.10
CA ARG A 260 6.45 -8.39 -6.04
C ARG A 260 5.80 -8.81 -4.73
N LEU A 261 6.05 -10.05 -4.28
CA LEU A 261 5.53 -10.56 -3.01
C LEU A 261 6.07 -9.74 -1.83
N SER A 262 7.38 -9.48 -1.79
CA SER A 262 8.01 -8.72 -0.72
C SER A 262 7.47 -7.30 -0.63
N ILE A 263 7.33 -6.60 -1.76
CA ILE A 263 6.74 -5.26 -1.77
C ILE A 263 5.30 -5.30 -1.27
N GLY A 264 4.46 -6.18 -1.82
CA GLY A 264 3.05 -6.28 -1.41
C GLY A 264 2.90 -6.64 0.07
N ALA A 265 3.77 -7.51 0.59
CA ALA A 265 3.76 -7.86 2.00
C ALA A 265 4.25 -6.72 2.90
N SER A 266 5.34 -6.02 2.53
CA SER A 266 5.78 -4.80 3.20
C SER A 266 4.64 -3.77 3.24
N SER A 267 3.94 -3.61 2.12
CA SER A 267 2.81 -2.69 1.99
C SER A 267 1.71 -2.98 3.00
N THR A 268 1.24 -4.23 3.04
CA THR A 268 0.20 -4.66 3.98
C THR A 268 0.66 -4.49 5.42
N ALA A 269 1.91 -4.84 5.74
CA ALA A 269 2.48 -4.68 7.07
C ALA A 269 2.45 -3.21 7.53
N ILE A 270 2.95 -2.31 6.68
CA ILE A 270 3.04 -0.88 6.98
C ILE A 270 1.66 -0.26 7.19
N ILE A 271 0.70 -0.56 6.29
CA ILE A 271 -0.68 -0.08 6.44
C ILE A 271 -1.25 -0.52 7.79
N PHE A 272 -1.12 -1.80 8.12
CA PHE A 272 -1.63 -2.34 9.37
C PHE A 272 -1.00 -1.67 10.61
N LEU A 273 0.32 -1.45 10.60
CA LEU A 273 1.03 -0.79 11.70
C LEU A 273 0.59 0.67 11.87
N LEU A 274 0.50 1.42 10.77
CA LEU A 274 0.08 2.82 10.77
C LEU A 274 -1.38 2.96 11.23
N GLU A 275 -2.29 2.13 10.73
CA GLU A 275 -3.69 2.13 11.17
C GLU A 275 -3.82 1.82 12.66
N THR A 276 -3.06 0.83 13.14
CA THR A 276 -3.03 0.50 14.57
C THR A 276 -2.54 1.68 15.39
N PHE A 277 -1.47 2.34 14.94
CA PHE A 277 -0.90 3.51 15.59
C PHE A 277 -1.89 4.69 15.65
N GLU A 278 -2.53 5.03 14.53
CA GLU A 278 -3.51 6.11 14.48
C GLU A 278 -4.74 5.85 15.33
N ASN A 279 -5.24 4.61 15.30
CA ASN A 279 -6.36 4.21 16.14
C ASN A 279 -5.99 4.39 17.61
N ARG A 280 -4.79 3.97 18.02
CA ARG A 280 -4.30 4.20 19.39
C ARG A 280 -4.20 5.67 19.75
N LYS A 281 -3.66 6.54 18.87
CA LYS A 281 -3.66 8.00 19.10
C LYS A 281 -5.08 8.53 19.38
N LYS A 282 -6.08 8.10 18.60
CA LYS A 282 -7.49 8.48 18.79
C LYS A 282 -8.07 7.98 20.11
N PHE A 283 -7.71 6.77 20.54
CA PHE A 283 -8.18 6.20 21.81
C PHE A 283 -7.52 6.86 23.04
N VAL A 284 -6.20 7.02 23.04
CA VAL A 284 -5.46 7.68 24.15
C VAL A 284 -5.92 9.13 24.33
N GLY A 285 -6.23 9.84 23.23
CA GLY A 285 -6.79 11.20 23.29
C GLY A 285 -8.18 11.27 23.92
N LYS A 286 -9.04 10.25 23.71
CA LYS A 286 -10.39 10.21 24.29
C LYS A 286 -10.42 9.73 25.73
N GLU A 287 -9.57 8.77 26.08
CA GLU A 287 -9.55 8.14 27.41
C GLU A 287 -8.99 9.08 28.49
N LYS A 288 -7.92 9.83 28.20
CA LYS A 288 -7.34 10.82 29.14
C LYS A 288 -8.28 11.98 29.46
N VAL A 289 -9.11 12.39 28.52
CA VAL A 289 -10.08 13.49 28.67
C VAL A 289 -11.25 13.01 29.55
N ARG A 290 -11.86 11.89 29.16
CA ARG A 290 -13.04 11.33 29.85
C ARG A 290 -12.74 10.89 31.29
N SER A 291 -11.57 10.32 31.57
CA SER A 291 -11.20 9.90 32.92
C SER A 291 -10.99 11.08 33.88
N LYS A 292 -10.35 12.17 33.44
CA LYS A 292 -10.16 13.35 34.30
C LYS A 292 -11.47 14.09 34.61
N GLU A 293 -12.37 14.22 33.65
CA GLU A 293 -13.68 14.85 33.86
C GLU A 293 -14.60 14.00 34.74
N ILE A 294 -14.63 12.67 34.53
CA ILE A 294 -15.40 11.76 35.39
C ILE A 294 -14.86 11.81 36.82
N VAL A 295 -13.54 11.76 37.01
CA VAL A 295 -12.92 11.87 38.33
C VAL A 295 -13.28 13.23 38.96
N LYS A 296 -13.13 14.34 38.24
CA LYS A 296 -13.49 15.68 38.77
C LYS A 296 -14.97 15.78 39.16
N GLN A 297 -15.87 15.22 38.36
CA GLN A 297 -17.30 15.21 38.67
C GLN A 297 -17.60 14.32 39.88
N TYR A 298 -16.97 13.15 39.96
CA TYR A 298 -17.06 12.27 41.12
C TYR A 298 -16.60 12.96 42.41
N TRP A 299 -15.46 13.65 42.40
CA TRP A 299 -14.98 14.40 43.56
C TRP A 299 -15.95 15.52 43.97
N LYS A 300 -16.58 16.22 43.03
CA LYS A 300 -17.62 17.22 43.35
C LYS A 300 -18.87 16.64 44.00
N GLU A 301 -19.28 15.44 43.64
CA GLU A 301 -20.44 14.79 44.25
C GLU A 301 -20.08 14.20 45.63
N VAL A 302 -18.85 13.70 45.78
CA VAL A 302 -18.38 13.05 47.02
C VAL A 302 -17.92 14.05 48.08
N PHE A 303 -17.36 15.20 47.70
CA PHE A 303 -16.78 16.19 48.60
C PHE A 303 -17.49 17.53 48.54
N ASP A 304 -17.62 18.17 49.69
CA ASP A 304 -18.08 19.56 49.81
C ASP A 304 -16.87 20.49 49.89
N GLU A 305 -16.47 21.05 48.74
CA GLU A 305 -15.30 21.95 48.68
C GLU A 305 -15.47 23.24 49.48
N ASP A 306 -16.71 23.62 49.80
CA ASP A 306 -17.05 24.84 50.54
C ASP A 306 -17.23 24.57 52.07
N SER A 307 -16.99 23.34 52.52
CA SER A 307 -17.13 22.97 53.93
C SER A 307 -15.84 23.19 54.71
N ASP A 308 -15.94 23.79 55.90
CA ASP A 308 -14.84 23.93 56.86
C ASP A 308 -14.52 22.60 57.61
N ASP A 309 -15.18 21.49 57.26
CA ASP A 309 -14.90 20.16 57.80
C ASP A 309 -13.53 19.66 57.26
N PRO A 310 -12.57 19.26 58.13
CA PRO A 310 -11.28 18.71 57.70
C PRO A 310 -11.41 17.49 56.78
N LEU A 311 -12.53 16.77 56.84
CA LEU A 311 -12.86 15.64 55.98
C LEU A 311 -14.25 15.85 55.36
N PRO A 312 -14.38 16.70 54.33
CA PRO A 312 -15.68 17.19 53.87
C PRO A 312 -16.40 16.21 52.93
N PHE A 313 -16.51 14.94 53.32
CA PHE A 313 -17.23 13.92 52.57
C PHE A 313 -18.74 14.08 52.71
N LYS A 314 -19.46 14.27 51.60
CA LYS A 314 -20.93 14.29 51.53
C LYS A 314 -21.53 12.89 51.50
N ILE A 315 -20.88 11.98 50.79
CA ILE A 315 -21.30 10.59 50.63
C ILE A 315 -20.09 9.65 50.74
N CYS A 316 -20.34 8.40 51.09
CA CYS A 316 -19.31 7.39 51.16
C CYS A 316 -18.76 7.07 49.75
N PRO A 317 -17.45 7.22 49.50
CA PRO A 317 -16.85 6.94 48.19
C PRO A 317 -16.94 5.46 47.79
N ARG A 318 -17.13 4.56 48.77
CA ARG A 318 -17.20 3.12 48.52
C ARG A 318 -18.60 2.64 48.14
N CYS A 319 -19.65 3.20 48.74
CA CYS A 319 -21.02 2.67 48.59
C CYS A 319 -22.09 3.72 48.26
N GLY A 320 -21.72 5.00 48.14
CA GLY A 320 -22.62 6.10 47.79
C GLY A 320 -23.64 6.49 48.87
N ASN A 321 -23.51 5.97 50.09
CA ASN A 321 -24.42 6.26 51.20
C ASN A 321 -24.04 7.57 51.90
N ASP A 322 -25.03 8.38 52.25
CA ASP A 322 -24.88 9.68 52.92
C ASP A 322 -24.80 9.58 54.46
N ALA A 323 -25.20 8.46 55.05
CA ALA A 323 -25.10 8.23 56.49
C ALA A 323 -23.64 8.01 56.93
N LEU A 324 -22.93 9.11 57.15
CA LEU A 324 -21.56 9.19 57.65
C LEU A 324 -21.57 9.56 59.14
N ASN A 325 -20.74 8.89 59.93
CA ASN A 325 -20.44 9.20 61.31
C ASN A 325 -19.14 10.01 61.37
N ARG A 326 -19.10 11.05 62.19
CA ARG A 326 -17.91 11.90 62.34
C ARG A 326 -17.53 11.93 63.82
N SER A 327 -16.25 11.76 64.11
CA SER A 327 -15.70 11.83 65.45
C SER A 327 -14.34 12.47 65.44
N SER A 328 -13.95 13.08 66.56
CA SER A 328 -12.58 13.54 66.77
C SER A 328 -11.97 12.87 67.99
N TYR A 329 -10.65 12.72 67.97
CA TYR A 329 -9.84 12.22 69.07
C TYR A 329 -8.72 13.22 69.35
N THR A 330 -8.60 13.68 70.59
CA THR A 330 -7.54 14.62 70.98
C THR A 330 -6.47 13.88 71.76
N ASP A 331 -5.25 13.91 71.24
CA ASP A 331 -4.06 13.47 71.96
C ASP A 331 -3.48 14.65 72.74
N TYR A 332 -3.76 14.68 74.05
CA TYR A 332 -3.30 15.75 74.95
C TYR A 332 -1.79 15.70 75.24
N GLU A 333 -1.14 14.55 75.08
CA GLU A 333 0.31 14.45 75.29
C GLU A 333 1.08 15.00 74.09
N GLY A 334 0.53 14.83 72.89
CA GLY A 334 1.07 15.36 71.62
C GLY A 334 0.59 16.76 71.24
N ASP A 335 -0.47 17.28 71.86
CA ASP A 335 -1.21 18.49 71.45
C ASP A 335 -1.77 18.40 70.01
N GLU A 336 -2.35 17.24 69.68
CA GLU A 336 -2.85 16.93 68.34
C GLU A 336 -4.34 16.56 68.36
N VAL A 337 -5.07 16.90 67.30
CA VAL A 337 -6.49 16.55 67.12
C VAL A 337 -6.63 15.74 65.85
N TYR A 338 -7.23 14.56 65.94
CA TYR A 338 -7.50 13.68 64.82
C TYR A 338 -8.98 13.70 64.50
N TYR A 339 -9.33 13.91 63.23
CA TYR A 339 -10.69 13.86 62.71
C TYR A 339 -10.89 12.55 61.96
N ILE A 340 -12.02 11.88 62.19
CA ILE A 340 -12.33 10.57 61.62
C ILE A 340 -13.74 10.60 61.04
N VAL A 341 -13.90 10.09 59.81
CA VAL A 341 -15.19 9.88 59.15
C VAL A 341 -15.39 8.39 58.89
N GLU A 342 -16.56 7.85 59.19
CA GLU A 342 -16.91 6.44 58.96
C GLU A 342 -18.30 6.28 58.33
N CYS A 343 -18.44 5.38 57.36
CA CYS A 343 -19.71 5.05 56.74
C CYS A 343 -20.47 3.98 57.52
N LYS A 344 -21.67 4.33 58.01
CA LYS A 344 -22.54 3.42 58.78
C LYS A 344 -23.02 2.19 58.02
N LYS A 345 -22.98 2.21 56.68
CA LYS A 345 -23.49 1.12 55.84
C LYS A 345 -22.43 0.09 55.47
N CYS A 346 -21.21 0.52 55.13
CA CYS A 346 -20.17 -0.36 54.60
C CYS A 346 -18.87 -0.39 55.43
N GLY A 347 -18.82 0.36 56.54
CA GLY A 347 -17.66 0.41 57.43
C GLY A 347 -16.41 1.02 56.80
N TRP A 348 -16.54 1.76 55.69
CA TRP A 348 -15.43 2.54 55.15
C TRP A 348 -15.11 3.70 56.10
N SER A 349 -13.84 3.93 56.41
CA SER A 349 -13.39 5.06 57.22
C SER A 349 -12.16 5.75 56.63
N GLU A 350 -12.00 7.03 56.98
CA GLU A 350 -10.87 7.88 56.63
C GLU A 350 -10.57 8.81 57.81
N TRP A 351 -9.33 9.28 57.95
CA TRP A 351 -8.93 10.18 59.02
C TRP A 351 -7.93 11.24 58.54
N THR A 352 -7.87 12.38 59.24
CA THR A 352 -6.83 13.42 59.09
C THR A 352 -6.43 13.94 60.46
N GLN A 353 -5.22 14.44 60.57
CA GLN A 353 -4.74 15.22 61.71
C GLN A 353 -4.99 16.71 61.46
#